data_AF-A0A432R7E3-F1
#
_entry.id   AF-A0A432R7E3-F1
#
_cell.length_a   1.000
_cell.length_b   1.000
_cell.length_c   1.000
_cell.angle_alpha   90.00
_cell.angle_beta   90.00
_cell.angle_gamma   90.00
#
_symmetry.space_group_name_H-M   'P 1'
#
loop_
_entity.id
_entity.type
_entity.pdbx_description
1 polymer ?
#
loop_
_entity_poly.entity_id
_entity_poly.type
_entity_poly.pdbx_seq_one_letter_code
_entity_poly.pdbx_strand_id
1 'polypeptide(L)'
;MFWRRKRKRRLTPRMMLLELVIKTRSYASRLNMIANRVRLTYMRTKDESLLKLLQDILYVQSALEILAVRLETLATVGLIAREELQIAKQVLAHTRETHGKIQPMIDSILLELENATTAIAAETSMEFELEEAKTKLEPSINMILNQAQAIAEEKLKELTQNNQNP
;
A
#
# COMPACT_ATOMS: atom_id res chain seq x y z
N MET A 1 -36.70 17.69 23.57
CA MET A 1 -35.82 17.28 22.44
C MET A 1 -34.73 16.36 22.95
N PHE A 2 -34.85 15.05 22.71
CA PHE A 2 -33.79 14.09 23.04
C PHE A 2 -32.77 14.04 21.91
N TRP A 3 -31.61 14.67 22.10
CA TRP A 3 -30.45 14.45 21.25
C TRP A 3 -29.95 13.02 21.45
N ARG A 4 -30.38 12.08 20.60
CA ARG A 4 -29.73 10.77 20.47
C ARG A 4 -28.31 11.01 19.94
N ARG A 5 -27.34 11.19 20.85
CA ARG A 5 -25.92 11.01 20.53
C ARG A 5 -25.79 9.60 19.96
N LYS A 6 -25.60 9.48 18.63
CA LYS A 6 -25.13 8.22 18.03
C LYS A 6 -23.85 7.86 18.79
N ARG A 7 -23.91 6.87 19.69
CA ARG A 7 -22.70 6.29 20.28
C ARG A 7 -21.85 5.85 19.10
N LYS A 8 -20.71 6.51 18.86
CA LYS A 8 -19.69 6.00 17.94
C LYS A 8 -19.39 4.59 18.41
N ARG A 9 -19.78 3.57 17.62
CA ARG A 9 -19.41 2.19 17.91
C ARG A 9 -17.89 2.17 17.93
N ARG A 10 -17.28 1.82 19.06
CA ARG A 10 -15.83 1.58 19.10
C ARG A 10 -15.58 0.37 18.19
N LEU A 11 -14.80 0.58 17.15
CA LEU A 11 -14.35 -0.51 16.29
C LEU A 11 -13.34 -1.33 17.10
N THR A 12 -13.45 -2.66 17.04
CA THR A 12 -12.40 -3.50 17.62
C THR A 12 -11.15 -3.38 16.76
N PRO A 13 -9.94 -3.57 17.31
CA PRO A 13 -8.71 -3.54 16.53
C PRO A 13 -8.73 -4.47 15.31
N ARG A 14 -9.37 -5.63 15.44
CA ARG A 14 -9.59 -6.57 14.32
C ARG A 14 -10.47 -5.96 13.22
N MET A 15 -11.55 -5.27 13.58
CA MET A 15 -12.40 -4.58 12.60
C MET A 15 -11.64 -3.44 11.91
N MET A 16 -10.85 -2.67 12.66
CA MET A 16 -10.02 -1.61 12.08
C MET A 16 -8.98 -2.17 11.11
N LEU A 17 -8.38 -3.33 11.43
CA LEU A 17 -7.45 -4.03 10.55
C LEU A 17 -8.13 -4.53 9.28
N LEU A 18 -9.34 -5.09 9.37
CA LEU A 18 -10.13 -5.48 8.20
C LEU A 18 -10.52 -4.25 7.34
N GLU A 19 -10.89 -3.14 7.96
CA GLU A 19 -11.15 -1.88 7.25
C GLU A 19 -9.90 -1.38 6.53
N LEU A 20 -8.72 -1.49 7.16
CA LEU A 20 -7.45 -1.17 6.53
C LEU A 20 -7.18 -2.08 5.32
N VAL A 21 -7.38 -3.40 5.45
CA VAL A 21 -7.26 -4.35 4.32
C VAL A 21 -8.15 -3.95 3.15
N ILE A 22 -9.43 -3.67 3.42
CA ILE A 22 -10.41 -3.28 2.40
C ILE A 22 -9.96 -1.99 1.71
N LYS A 23 -9.52 -0.99 2.48
CA LYS A 23 -9.00 0.28 1.93
C LYS A 23 -7.76 0.05 1.07
N THR A 24 -6.78 -0.70 1.56
CA THR A 24 -5.55 -1.02 0.83
C THR A 24 -5.85 -1.68 -0.51
N ARG A 25 -6.74 -2.70 -0.53
CA ARG A 25 -7.19 -3.35 -1.78
C ARG A 25 -7.93 -2.40 -2.71
N SER A 26 -8.80 -1.54 -2.17
CA SER A 26 -9.52 -0.54 -2.95
C SER A 26 -8.57 0.43 -3.64
N TYR A 27 -7.53 0.89 -2.94
CA TYR A 27 -6.51 1.77 -3.50
C TYR A 27 -5.64 1.08 -4.54
N ALA A 28 -5.20 -0.15 -4.31
CA ALA A 28 -4.50 -0.95 -5.32
C ALA A 28 -5.33 -1.09 -6.61
N SER A 29 -6.64 -1.36 -6.49
CA SER A 29 -7.55 -1.44 -7.64
C SER A 29 -7.67 -0.11 -8.40
N ARG A 30 -7.75 1.02 -7.68
CA ARG A 30 -7.76 2.35 -8.31
C ARG A 30 -6.46 2.65 -9.05
N LEU A 31 -5.32 2.30 -8.47
CA LEU A 31 -4.02 2.45 -9.12
C LEU A 31 -3.93 1.63 -10.40
N ASN A 32 -4.46 0.40 -10.42
CA ASN A 32 -4.53 -0.41 -11.64
C ASN A 32 -5.32 0.28 -12.77
N MET A 33 -6.42 0.96 -12.46
CA MET A 33 -7.17 1.73 -13.46
C MET A 33 -6.35 2.89 -14.03
N ILE A 34 -5.57 3.56 -13.18
CA ILE A 34 -4.71 4.67 -13.58
C ILE A 34 -3.52 4.16 -14.41
N ALA A 35 -2.87 3.08 -13.98
CA ALA A 35 -1.82 2.39 -14.73
C ALA A 35 -2.29 2.07 -16.15
N ASN A 36 -3.50 1.53 -16.30
CA ASN A 36 -4.08 1.24 -17.61
C ASN A 36 -4.26 2.49 -18.47
N ARG A 37 -4.70 3.62 -17.89
CA ARG A 37 -4.83 4.89 -18.62
C ARG A 37 -3.46 5.43 -19.05
N VAL A 38 -2.50 5.48 -18.13
CA VAL A 38 -1.12 5.93 -18.41
C VAL A 38 -0.51 5.07 -19.51
N ARG A 39 -0.68 3.75 -19.43
CA ARG A 39 -0.24 2.80 -20.47
C ARG A 39 -0.83 3.14 -21.83
N LEU A 40 -2.14 3.33 -21.94
CA LEU A 40 -2.79 3.64 -23.21
C LEU A 40 -2.27 4.96 -23.79
N THR A 41 -2.04 5.97 -22.94
CA THR A 41 -1.46 7.25 -23.37
C THR A 41 -0.01 7.08 -23.82
N TYR A 42 0.81 6.32 -23.09
CA TYR A 42 2.17 5.98 -23.48
C TYR A 42 2.20 5.24 -24.83
N MET A 43 1.31 4.26 -25.04
CA MET A 43 1.24 3.53 -26.30
C MET A 43 0.99 4.44 -27.51
N ARG A 44 0.21 5.51 -27.32
CA ARG A 44 -0.12 6.48 -28.37
C ARG A 44 0.97 7.52 -28.59
N THR A 45 1.57 8.01 -27.51
CA THR A 45 2.49 9.16 -27.54
C THR A 45 3.96 8.76 -27.60
N LYS A 46 4.28 7.54 -27.12
CA LYS A 46 5.65 7.03 -26.91
C LYS A 46 6.51 7.92 -26.01
N ASP A 47 5.88 8.65 -25.10
CA ASP A 47 6.56 9.50 -24.12
C ASP A 47 7.15 8.66 -22.97
N GLU A 48 8.48 8.63 -22.89
CA GLU A 48 9.24 7.89 -21.85
C GLU A 48 8.92 8.35 -20.42
N SER A 49 8.49 9.60 -20.22
CA SER A 49 8.06 10.07 -18.89
C SER A 49 6.81 9.34 -18.40
N LEU A 50 5.92 8.93 -19.32
CA LEU A 50 4.75 8.11 -19.01
C LEU A 50 5.12 6.66 -18.72
N LEU A 51 6.18 6.14 -19.34
CA LEU A 51 6.69 4.81 -19.02
C LEU A 51 7.23 4.77 -17.59
N LYS A 52 7.98 5.81 -17.19
CA LYS A 52 8.48 5.94 -15.82
C LYS A 52 7.33 6.06 -14.82
N LEU A 53 6.36 6.93 -15.09
CA LEU A 53 5.15 7.06 -14.27
C LEU A 53 4.39 5.73 -14.15
N LEU A 54 4.26 4.98 -15.24
CA LEU A 54 3.62 3.66 -15.24
C LEU A 54 4.36 2.68 -14.33
N GLN A 55 5.69 2.63 -14.42
CA GLN A 55 6.52 1.79 -13.55
C GLN A 55 6.28 2.11 -12.08
N ASP A 56 6.27 3.40 -11.73
CA ASP A 56 6.09 3.84 -10.35
C ASP A 56 4.67 3.53 -9.83
N ILE A 57 3.63 3.69 -10.65
CA ILE A 57 2.26 3.30 -10.29
C ILE A 57 2.17 1.78 -10.05
N LEU A 58 2.77 0.97 -10.92
CA LEU A 58 2.77 -0.49 -10.80
C LEU A 58 3.53 -0.97 -9.56
N TYR A 59 4.62 -0.28 -9.20
CA TYR A 59 5.35 -0.51 -7.96
C TYR A 59 4.44 -0.29 -6.75
N VAL A 60 3.84 0.90 -6.65
CA VAL A 60 2.96 1.24 -5.53
C VAL A 60 1.79 0.27 -5.45
N GLN A 61 1.16 -0.05 -6.58
CA GLN A 61 0.08 -1.05 -6.64
C GLN A 61 0.53 -2.39 -6.06
N SER A 62 1.70 -2.89 -6.48
CA SER A 62 2.20 -4.20 -6.05
C SER A 62 2.57 -4.22 -4.57
N ALA A 63 3.15 -3.13 -4.05
CA ALA A 63 3.40 -2.96 -2.62
C ALA A 63 2.09 -2.99 -1.80
N LEU A 64 1.04 -2.30 -2.26
CA LEU A 64 -0.27 -2.33 -1.61
C LEU A 64 -0.93 -3.72 -1.69
N GLU A 65 -0.79 -4.44 -2.80
CA GLU A 65 -1.32 -5.81 -2.95
C GLU A 65 -0.66 -6.78 -1.94
N ILE A 66 0.67 -6.73 -1.81
CA ILE A 66 1.42 -7.55 -0.83
C ILE A 66 1.00 -7.19 0.60
N LEU A 67 0.94 -5.90 0.93
CA LEU A 67 0.50 -5.45 2.25
C LEU A 67 -0.92 -5.87 2.57
N ALA A 68 -1.84 -5.77 1.62
CA ALA A 68 -3.23 -6.20 1.81
C ALA A 68 -3.32 -7.68 2.21
N VAL A 69 -2.58 -8.55 1.53
CA VAL A 69 -2.55 -10.00 1.84
C VAL A 69 -1.99 -10.25 3.25
N ARG A 70 -0.89 -9.58 3.62
CA ARG A 70 -0.31 -9.72 4.97
C ARG A 70 -1.28 -9.25 6.05
N LEU A 71 -1.85 -8.05 5.90
CA LEU A 71 -2.80 -7.48 6.86
C LEU A 71 -4.07 -8.34 6.98
N GLU A 72 -4.54 -8.93 5.89
CA GLU A 72 -5.68 -9.86 5.88
C GLU A 72 -5.37 -11.15 6.62
N THR A 73 -4.16 -11.68 6.44
CA THR A 73 -3.69 -12.86 7.17
C THR A 73 -3.69 -12.60 8.68
N LEU A 74 -3.19 -11.45 9.11
CA LEU A 74 -3.19 -11.05 10.53
C LEU A 74 -4.60 -10.91 11.09
N ALA A 75 -5.50 -10.28 10.34
CA ALA A 75 -6.90 -10.13 10.74
C ALA A 75 -7.64 -11.47 10.82
N THR A 76 -7.28 -12.42 9.97
CA THR A 76 -7.88 -13.75 9.90
C THR A 76 -7.42 -14.63 11.07
N VAL A 77 -6.12 -14.66 11.33
CA VAL A 77 -5.51 -15.42 12.44
C VAL A 77 -5.83 -14.77 13.80
N GLY A 78 -6.23 -13.49 13.81
CA GLY A 78 -6.58 -12.75 15.03
C GLY A 78 -5.36 -12.32 15.84
N LEU A 79 -4.16 -12.43 15.25
CA LEU A 79 -2.90 -11.97 15.84
C LEU A 79 -2.59 -10.59 15.28
N ILE A 80 -2.88 -9.55 16.05
CA ILE A 80 -2.37 -8.21 15.76
C ILE A 80 -0.98 -8.14 16.38
N ALA A 81 0.04 -8.25 15.54
CA ALA A 81 1.43 -8.15 15.97
C ALA A 81 1.95 -6.73 15.72
N ARG A 82 2.58 -6.13 16.74
CA ARG A 82 3.22 -4.82 16.67
C ARG A 82 4.23 -4.74 15.51
N GLU A 83 5.05 -5.77 15.37
CA GLU A 83 6.08 -5.88 14.34
C GLU A 83 5.50 -5.79 12.93
N GLU A 84 4.36 -6.45 12.68
CA GLU A 84 3.73 -6.46 11.37
C GLU A 84 3.07 -5.11 11.02
N LEU A 85 2.45 -4.45 12.00
CA LEU A 85 1.96 -3.07 11.82
C LEU A 85 3.12 -2.10 11.57
N GLN A 86 4.27 -2.34 12.22
CA GLN A 86 5.47 -1.53 12.01
C GLN A 86 6.09 -1.76 10.63
N ILE A 87 6.15 -3.02 10.16
CA ILE A 87 6.56 -3.36 8.79
C ILE A 87 5.63 -2.66 7.78
N ALA A 88 4.31 -2.77 7.95
CA ALA A 88 3.35 -2.13 7.06
C ALA A 88 3.54 -0.60 7.01
N LYS A 89 3.69 0.04 8.17
CA LYS A 89 3.94 1.48 8.25
C LYS A 89 5.23 1.88 7.54
N GLN A 90 6.32 1.14 7.75
CA GLN A 90 7.62 1.46 7.14
C GLN A 90 7.64 1.23 5.63
N VAL A 91 6.97 0.17 5.13
CA VAL A 91 6.79 -0.04 3.68
C VAL A 91 6.00 1.10 3.04
N LEU A 92 4.91 1.54 3.69
CA LEU A 92 4.09 2.66 3.20
C LEU A 92 4.89 3.97 3.18
N ALA A 93 5.62 4.27 4.26
CA ALA A 93 6.47 5.45 4.36
C ALA A 93 7.57 5.45 3.29
N HIS A 94 8.28 4.32 3.13
CA HIS A 94 9.31 4.17 2.11
C HIS A 94 8.73 4.37 0.71
N THR A 95 7.63 3.69 0.40
CA THR A 95 6.95 3.79 -0.90
C THR A 95 6.48 5.21 -1.19
N ARG A 96 6.05 5.96 -0.17
CA ARG A 96 5.66 7.36 -0.29
C ARG A 96 6.85 8.26 -0.59
N GLU A 97 7.96 8.05 0.11
CA GLU A 97 9.19 8.84 -0.07
C GLU A 97 9.81 8.65 -1.45
N THR A 98 9.81 7.43 -1.97
CA THR A 98 10.42 7.06 -3.26
C THR A 98 9.49 7.28 -4.46
N HIS A 99 8.21 6.90 -4.35
CA HIS A 99 7.27 6.92 -5.49
C HIS A 99 6.05 7.82 -5.27
N GLY A 100 5.75 8.24 -4.05
CA GLY A 100 4.57 9.06 -3.73
C GLY A 100 4.63 10.50 -4.26
N LYS A 101 5.83 11.09 -4.31
CA LYS A 101 6.05 12.48 -4.76
C LYS A 101 5.72 12.72 -6.24
N ILE A 102 5.63 11.64 -7.01
CA ILE A 102 5.41 11.67 -8.46
C ILE A 102 3.98 12.09 -8.77
N GLN A 103 3.03 11.79 -7.88
CA GLN A 103 1.63 12.17 -8.07
C GLN A 103 0.95 12.46 -6.71
N PRO A 104 0.42 13.68 -6.49
CA PRO A 104 -0.19 14.07 -5.20
C PRO A 104 -1.28 13.11 -4.70
N MET A 105 -2.01 12.48 -5.63
CA MET A 105 -3.01 11.46 -5.30
C MET A 105 -2.38 10.22 -4.64
N ILE A 106 -1.22 9.76 -5.13
CA ILE A 106 -0.52 8.59 -4.58
C ILE A 106 0.01 8.91 -3.18
N ASP A 107 0.62 10.09 -3.02
CA ASP A 107 1.07 10.59 -1.72
C ASP A 107 -0.06 10.59 -0.68
N SER A 108 -1.21 11.15 -1.04
CA SER A 108 -2.39 11.19 -0.17
C SER A 108 -2.91 9.80 0.21
N ILE A 109 -2.90 8.85 -0.73
CA ILE A 109 -3.31 7.45 -0.47
C ILE A 109 -2.38 6.81 0.55
N LEU A 110 -1.07 6.91 0.33
CA LEU A 110 -0.06 6.29 1.19
C LEU A 110 -0.07 6.91 2.59
N LEU A 111 -0.22 8.23 2.69
CA LEU A 111 -0.37 8.94 3.96
C LEU A 111 -1.65 8.51 4.71
N GLU A 112 -2.78 8.34 4.02
CA GLU A 112 -4.00 7.85 4.66
C GLU A 112 -3.81 6.44 5.25
N LEU A 113 -3.18 5.53 4.49
CA LEU A 113 -2.91 4.17 4.94
C LEU A 113 -1.91 4.14 6.10
N GLU A 114 -0.89 4.99 6.08
CA GLU A 114 0.08 5.13 7.17
C GLU A 114 -0.59 5.61 8.46
N ASN A 115 -1.47 6.62 8.34
CA ASN A 115 -2.25 7.14 9.46
C ASN A 115 -3.22 6.10 10.02
N ALA A 116 -3.90 5.34 9.15
CA ALA A 116 -4.78 4.26 9.57
C ALA A 116 -4.02 3.14 10.30
N THR A 117 -2.83 2.78 9.81
CA THR A 117 -1.94 1.80 10.47
C THR A 117 -1.51 2.31 11.86
N THR A 118 -1.18 3.59 11.96
CA THR A 118 -0.81 4.22 13.25
C THR A 118 -1.99 4.26 14.23
N ALA A 119 -3.20 4.53 13.74
CA ALA A 119 -4.40 4.53 14.57
C ALA A 119 -4.71 3.13 15.15
N ILE A 120 -4.49 2.06 14.38
CA ILE A 120 -4.64 0.68 14.88
C ILE A 120 -3.63 0.40 16.00
N ALA A 121 -2.36 0.75 15.79
CA ALA A 121 -1.30 0.53 16.77
C ALA A 121 -1.58 1.29 18.09
N ALA A 122 -2.10 2.52 18.01
CA ALA A 122 -2.49 3.29 19.18
C ALA A 122 -3.64 2.64 19.97
N GLU A 123 -4.67 2.13 19.28
CA GLU A 123 -5.82 1.46 19.93
C GLU A 123 -5.40 0.13 20.59
N THR A 124 -4.35 -0.53 20.09
CA THR A 124 -3.81 -1.76 20.69
C THR A 124 -2.75 -1.52 21.75
N SER A 125 -2.50 -0.26 22.14
CA SER A 125 -1.40 0.11 23.07
C SER A 125 -0.02 -0.35 22.58
N MET A 126 0.14 -0.49 21.27
CA MET A 126 1.41 -0.83 20.63
C MET A 126 2.07 0.46 20.17
N GLU A 127 2.93 1.06 21.00
CA GLU A 127 3.74 2.21 20.57
C GLU A 127 4.79 1.76 19.55
N PHE A 128 5.13 2.55 18.53
CA PHE A 128 6.23 2.17 17.62
C PHE A 128 7.58 2.53 18.26
N GLU A 129 8.48 1.56 18.41
CA GLU A 129 9.86 1.83 18.83
C GLU A 129 10.69 2.37 17.65
N LEU A 130 11.44 3.44 17.91
CA LEU A 130 12.03 4.28 16.87
C LEU A 130 13.37 3.79 16.30
N GLU A 131 14.13 2.93 17.00
CA GLU A 131 15.51 2.60 16.58
C GLU A 131 15.92 1.11 16.68
N GLU A 132 15.79 0.40 17.82
CA GLU A 132 16.24 -1.00 17.92
C GLU A 132 15.37 -2.01 17.14
N ALA A 133 14.10 -1.68 16.91
CA ALA A 133 13.20 -2.50 16.10
C ALA A 133 13.45 -2.34 14.59
N LYS A 134 14.09 -1.26 14.14
CA LYS A 134 14.32 -1.00 12.71
C LYS A 134 15.26 -2.04 12.08
N THR A 135 16.39 -2.33 12.73
CA THR A 135 17.38 -3.30 12.20
C THR A 135 16.87 -4.74 12.18
N LYS A 136 15.98 -5.13 13.10
CA LYS A 136 15.39 -6.48 13.11
C LYS A 136 14.33 -6.67 12.02
N LEU A 137 13.56 -5.62 11.71
CA LEU A 137 12.45 -5.69 10.74
C LEU A 137 12.89 -5.37 9.30
N GLU A 138 14.05 -4.74 9.14
CA GLU A 138 14.63 -4.36 7.86
C GLU A 138 14.68 -5.50 6.82
N PRO A 139 15.06 -6.75 7.16
CA PRO A 139 15.00 -7.85 6.20
C PRO A 139 13.59 -8.11 5.66
N SER A 140 12.57 -8.05 6.52
CA SER A 140 11.17 -8.26 6.14
C SER A 140 10.64 -7.14 5.27
N ILE A 141 11.04 -5.90 5.57
CA ILE A 141 10.67 -4.71 4.79
C ILE A 141 11.31 -4.79 3.41
N ASN A 142 12.62 -5.02 3.34
CA ASN A 142 13.35 -5.15 2.09
C ASN A 142 12.81 -6.30 1.24
N MET A 143 12.42 -7.42 1.86
CA MET A 143 11.75 -8.51 1.14
C MET A 143 10.45 -8.04 0.47
N ILE A 144 9.58 -7.31 1.17
CA ILE A 144 8.33 -6.78 0.57
C ILE A 144 8.66 -5.82 -0.56
N LEU A 145 9.58 -4.87 -0.34
CA LEU A 145 9.94 -3.84 -1.33
C LEU A 145 10.54 -4.47 -2.60
N ASN A 146 11.40 -5.48 -2.44
CA ASN A 146 12.00 -6.21 -3.55
C ASN A 146 10.97 -7.07 -4.30
N GLN A 147 10.04 -7.71 -3.59
CA GLN A 147 8.93 -8.43 -4.21
C GLN A 147 8.02 -7.48 -5.00
N ALA A 148 7.69 -6.31 -4.43
CA ALA A 148 6.90 -5.29 -5.11
C ALA A 148 7.60 -4.81 -6.39
N GLN A 149 8.92 -4.59 -6.33
CA GLN A 149 9.74 -4.24 -7.50
C GLN A 149 9.70 -5.32 -8.57
N ALA A 150 9.96 -6.58 -8.21
CA ALA A 150 9.98 -7.70 -9.15
C ALA A 150 8.64 -7.87 -9.86
N ILE A 151 7.53 -7.82 -9.10
CA ILE A 151 6.17 -7.91 -9.67
C ILE A 151 5.88 -6.73 -10.59
N ALA A 152 6.28 -5.51 -10.21
CA ALA A 152 6.07 -4.32 -11.03
C ALA A 152 6.85 -4.39 -12.35
N GLU A 153 8.08 -4.87 -12.32
CA GLU A 153 8.90 -5.09 -13.52
C GLU A 153 8.32 -6.16 -14.43
N GLU A 154 7.85 -7.28 -13.87
CA GLU A 154 7.17 -8.34 -14.62
C GLU A 154 5.90 -7.81 -15.30
N LYS A 155 5.02 -7.15 -14.53
CA LYS A 155 3.81 -6.51 -15.09
C LYS A 155 4.16 -5.49 -16.17
N LEU A 156 5.20 -4.69 -15.99
CA LEU A 156 5.63 -3.71 -16.99
C LEU A 156 6.10 -4.40 -18.28
N LYS A 157 6.88 -5.48 -18.17
CA LYS A 157 7.30 -6.30 -19.31
C LYS A 157 6.11 -6.89 -20.04
N GLU A 158 5.17 -7.54 -19.34
CA GLU A 158 3.96 -8.09 -19.95
C GLU A 158 3.15 -7.03 -20.70
N LEU A 159 2.98 -5.84 -20.10
CA LEU A 159 2.22 -4.74 -20.68
C LEU A 159 2.89 -4.11 -21.90
N THR A 160 4.21 -4.25 -22.04
CA THR A 160 5.00 -3.72 -23.16
C THR A 160 5.30 -4.77 -24.24
N GLN A 161 5.43 -6.05 -23.87
CA GLN A 161 5.76 -7.17 -24.78
C GLN A 161 4.53 -7.80 -25.46
N ASN A 162 3.36 -7.82 -24.83
CA ASN A 162 2.11 -8.35 -25.43
C ASN A 162 1.61 -7.56 -26.67
N ASN A 163 2.40 -6.60 -27.17
CA ASN A 163 2.13 -5.83 -28.38
C ASN A 163 3.13 -6.11 -29.53
N GLN A 164 3.99 -7.13 -29.42
CA GLN A 164 4.90 -7.54 -30.51
C GLN A 164 4.37 -8.69 -31.38
N ASN A 165 3.22 -9.29 -31.05
CA ASN A 165 2.56 -10.27 -31.92
C ASN A 165 1.28 -9.64 -32.51
N PRO A 166 1.27 -9.28 -33.81
CA PRO A 166 0.05 -8.93 -34.54
C PRO A 166 -0.87 -10.14 -34.75
#